data_AF-A0A0T5ZMY9-F1
#
_entry.id   AF-A0A0T5ZMY9-F1
#
_cell.length_a   1.000
_cell.length_b   1.000
_cell.length_c   1.000
_cell.angle_alpha   90.00
_cell.angle_beta   90.00
_cell.angle_gamma   90.00
#
_symmetry.space_group_name_H-M   'P 1'
#
loop_
_entity.id
_entity.type
_entity.pdbx_description
1 polymer ?
#
loop_
_entity_poly.entity_id
_entity_poly.type
_entity_poly.pdbx_seq_one_letter_code
_entity_poly.pdbx_strand_id
1 'polypeptide(L)'
;MTGSVRVPSPPRSIVGWIAAGALDANLAAVVWLLAEGGVPVVVAGAPGSGRSALLGAIRELAGTRSRPALPSRLPGIVEGRSLEEVQAHFAESPLGASEDELRGLGVVLVLEVAATGRRHVVAAHYVRPIERDGQGHVQRRPPALLAAWDAARDAFDDYAWGIVTELAARVGREPAEFDRERTRRATHLAGLVATLH
;
A
#
# COMPACT_ATOMS: atom_id res chain seq x y z
N MET A 1 29.70 23.58 10.26
CA MET A 1 29.92 22.15 9.97
C MET A 1 28.56 21.46 9.98
N THR A 2 27.89 21.37 8.83
CA THR A 2 26.64 20.63 8.69
C THR A 2 26.99 19.16 8.51
N GLY A 3 26.91 18.38 9.59
CA GLY A 3 27.03 16.93 9.50
C GLY A 3 25.89 16.39 8.63
N SER A 4 26.21 15.92 7.43
CA SER A 4 25.25 15.24 6.58
C SER A 4 24.80 13.97 7.29
N VAL A 5 23.57 13.96 7.81
CA VAL A 5 22.96 12.75 8.38
C VAL A 5 22.83 11.77 7.22
N ARG A 6 23.67 10.73 7.22
CA ARG A 6 23.60 9.68 6.20
C ARG A 6 22.31 8.91 6.40
N VAL A 7 21.33 9.16 5.55
CA VAL A 7 20.08 8.38 5.52
C VAL A 7 20.44 6.92 5.24
N PRO A 8 20.09 5.96 6.13
CA PRO A 8 20.37 4.56 5.92
C PRO A 8 19.74 4.06 4.62
N SER A 9 20.41 3.13 3.94
CA SER A 9 19.83 2.45 2.77
C SER A 9 18.48 1.81 3.14
N PRO A 10 17.47 1.86 2.25
CA PRO A 10 16.17 1.26 2.53
C PRO A 10 16.29 -0.27 2.71
N PRO A 11 15.48 -0.89 3.58
CA PRO A 11 15.39 -2.35 3.68
C PRO A 11 15.02 -2.99 2.33
N ARG A 12 15.50 -4.21 2.10
CA ARG A 12 15.20 -4.96 0.86
C ARG A 12 14.03 -5.93 1.00
N SER A 13 13.75 -6.42 2.21
CA SER A 13 12.66 -7.34 2.50
C SER A 13 11.55 -6.66 3.29
N ILE A 14 10.32 -7.14 3.13
CA ILE A 14 9.16 -6.60 3.86
C ILE A 14 9.32 -6.72 5.38
N VAL A 15 9.93 -7.81 5.85
CA VAL A 15 10.25 -8.01 7.27
C VAL A 15 11.21 -6.93 7.77
N GLY A 16 12.21 -6.54 6.96
CA GLY A 16 13.11 -5.44 7.29
C GLY A 16 12.40 -4.08 7.34
N TRP A 17 11.39 -3.85 6.49
CA TRP A 17 10.55 -2.65 6.58
C TRP A 17 9.68 -2.63 7.84
N ILE A 18 9.13 -3.77 8.25
CA ILE A 18 8.36 -3.90 9.48
C ILE A 18 9.26 -3.71 10.71
N ALA A 19 10.43 -4.36 10.73
CA ALA A 19 11.42 -4.20 11.81
C ALA A 19 11.92 -2.76 11.95
N ALA A 20 11.99 -2.02 10.83
CA ALA A 20 12.32 -0.59 10.82
C ALA A 20 11.16 0.33 11.23
N GLY A 21 9.97 -0.22 11.52
CA GLY A 21 8.77 0.52 11.90
C GLY A 21 8.06 1.21 10.73
N ALA A 22 8.47 0.97 9.49
CA ALA A 22 7.96 1.71 8.35
C ALA A 22 6.52 1.37 7.96
N LEU A 23 6.07 0.17 8.32
CA LEU A 23 4.70 -0.30 8.30
C LEU A 23 4.57 -1.41 9.33
N ASP A 24 3.39 -1.60 9.89
CA ASP A 24 3.17 -2.73 10.80
C ASP A 24 2.89 -4.05 10.05
N ALA A 25 2.91 -5.15 10.78
CA ALA A 25 2.65 -6.47 10.22
C ALA A 25 1.19 -6.62 9.72
N ASN A 26 0.27 -5.84 10.28
CA ASN A 26 -1.14 -5.88 9.93
C ASN A 26 -1.39 -5.25 8.53
N LEU A 27 -0.91 -4.03 8.31
CA LEU A 27 -0.93 -3.37 7.01
C LEU A 27 -0.18 -4.20 5.97
N ALA A 28 1.01 -4.73 6.31
CA ALA A 28 1.76 -5.60 5.41
C ALA A 28 0.95 -6.85 5.00
N ALA A 29 0.20 -7.46 5.93
CA ALA A 29 -0.66 -8.61 5.64
C ALA A 29 -1.84 -8.27 4.72
N VAL A 30 -2.50 -7.13 4.91
CA VAL A 30 -3.56 -6.65 4.02
C VAL A 30 -3.00 -6.38 2.62
N VAL A 31 -1.89 -5.66 2.52
CA VAL A 31 -1.24 -5.37 1.23
C VAL A 31 -0.81 -6.66 0.53
N TRP A 32 -0.29 -7.64 1.27
CA TRP A 32 0.07 -8.95 0.72
C TRP A 32 -1.14 -9.66 0.12
N LEU A 33 -2.25 -9.75 0.85
CA LEU A 33 -3.50 -10.36 0.37
C LEU A 33 -4.00 -9.71 -0.93
N LEU A 34 -4.02 -8.38 -0.97
CA LEU A 34 -4.48 -7.62 -2.13
C LEU A 34 -3.53 -7.79 -3.33
N ALA A 35 -2.21 -7.68 -3.11
CA ALA A 35 -1.22 -7.83 -4.17
C ALA A 35 -1.20 -9.24 -4.75
N GLU A 36 -1.32 -10.28 -3.92
CA GLU A 36 -1.44 -11.68 -4.36
C GLU A 36 -2.73 -11.91 -5.16
N GLY A 37 -3.83 -11.28 -4.74
CA GLY A 37 -5.10 -11.24 -5.47
C GLY A 37 -5.09 -10.40 -6.76
N GLY A 38 -3.93 -9.87 -7.15
CA GLY A 38 -3.74 -9.10 -8.39
C GLY A 38 -4.20 -7.64 -8.29
N VAL A 39 -4.46 -7.11 -7.09
CA VAL A 39 -4.71 -5.67 -6.91
C VAL A 39 -3.40 -4.91 -7.12
N PRO A 40 -3.37 -3.90 -8.01
CA PRO A 40 -2.17 -3.09 -8.21
C PRO A 40 -1.71 -2.41 -6.92
N VAL A 41 -0.40 -2.22 -6.78
CA VAL A 41 0.20 -1.48 -5.65
C VAL A 41 1.05 -0.35 -6.20
N VAL A 42 0.77 0.85 -5.72
CA VAL A 42 1.49 2.08 -6.00
C VAL A 42 2.14 2.58 -4.71
N VAL A 43 3.41 2.94 -4.79
CA VAL A 43 4.15 3.55 -3.68
C VAL A 43 4.53 4.98 -4.04
N ALA A 44 3.90 5.92 -3.35
CA ALA A 44 4.16 7.34 -3.44
C ALA A 44 5.24 7.77 -2.43
N GLY A 45 5.96 8.83 -2.75
CA GLY A 45 6.90 9.47 -1.83
C GLY A 45 7.93 10.33 -2.55
N ALA A 46 8.70 11.12 -1.79
CA ALA A 46 9.76 11.97 -2.33
C ALA A 46 10.88 11.15 -3.04
N PRO A 47 11.65 11.77 -3.95
CA PRO A 47 12.86 11.17 -4.50
C PRO A 47 13.80 10.66 -3.40
N GLY A 48 14.31 9.43 -3.56
CA GLY A 48 15.18 8.82 -2.56
C GLY A 48 14.48 8.29 -1.30
N SER A 49 13.14 8.36 -1.22
CA SER A 49 12.39 7.88 -0.04
C SER A 49 12.53 6.38 0.23
N GLY A 50 12.89 5.61 -0.80
CA GLY A 50 12.91 4.14 -0.75
C GLY A 50 11.64 3.49 -1.32
N ARG A 51 10.74 4.28 -1.91
CA ARG A 51 9.51 3.83 -2.58
C ARG A 51 9.71 2.65 -3.56
N SER A 52 10.79 2.66 -4.34
CA SER A 52 11.13 1.54 -5.24
C SER A 52 11.50 0.26 -4.48
N ALA A 53 12.22 0.39 -3.37
CA ALA A 53 12.62 -0.74 -2.54
C ALA A 53 11.43 -1.31 -1.75
N LEU A 54 10.52 -0.46 -1.27
CA LEU A 54 9.27 -0.92 -0.64
C LEU A 54 8.37 -1.65 -1.64
N LEU A 55 8.17 -1.10 -2.84
CA LEU A 55 7.41 -1.78 -3.89
C LEU A 55 8.04 -3.13 -4.28
N GLY A 56 9.38 -3.17 -4.39
CA GLY A 56 10.12 -4.40 -4.64
C GLY A 56 9.87 -5.46 -3.56
N ALA A 57 9.97 -5.07 -2.28
CA ALA A 57 9.70 -5.95 -1.14
C ALA A 57 8.26 -6.50 -1.12
N ILE A 58 7.27 -5.67 -1.47
CA ILE A 58 5.86 -6.09 -1.57
C ILE A 58 5.66 -7.10 -2.71
N ARG A 59 6.27 -6.85 -3.87
CA ARG A 59 6.20 -7.77 -5.03
C ARG A 59 6.88 -9.10 -4.73
N GLU A 60 8.02 -9.07 -4.05
CA GLU A 60 8.70 -10.28 -3.59
C GLU A 60 7.83 -11.07 -2.61
N LEU A 61 7.20 -10.38 -1.63
CA LEU A 61 6.28 -11.00 -0.69
C LEU A 61 5.05 -11.64 -1.38
N ALA A 62 4.45 -10.95 -2.35
CA ALA A 62 3.30 -11.47 -3.11
C ALA A 62 3.67 -12.61 -4.06
N GLY A 63 4.93 -12.69 -4.49
CA GLY A 63 5.45 -13.72 -5.38
C GLY A 63 5.03 -13.54 -6.84
N THR A 64 5.53 -14.42 -7.71
CA THR A 64 5.30 -14.38 -9.17
C THR A 64 3.93 -14.90 -9.60
N ARG A 65 3.14 -15.47 -8.68
CA ARG A 65 1.77 -15.96 -8.96
C ARG A 65 0.71 -14.87 -8.90
N SER A 66 1.07 -13.63 -8.55
CA SER A 66 0.20 -12.49 -8.81
C SER A 66 -0.13 -12.46 -10.29
N ARG A 67 -1.32 -12.97 -10.63
CA ARG A 67 -1.89 -12.85 -11.96
C ARG A 67 -1.85 -11.36 -12.28
N PRO A 68 -1.17 -10.91 -13.35
CA PRO A 68 -1.26 -9.51 -13.70
C PRO A 68 -2.74 -9.23 -13.94
N ALA A 69 -3.39 -8.51 -13.02
CA ALA A 69 -4.49 -7.65 -13.44
C ALA A 69 -3.92 -6.84 -14.59
N LEU A 70 -4.66 -6.80 -15.71
CA LEU A 70 -4.29 -6.08 -16.93
C LEU A 70 -3.36 -4.92 -16.57
N PRO A 71 -2.12 -4.90 -17.10
CA PRO A 71 -1.09 -4.02 -16.57
C PRO A 71 -1.69 -2.63 -16.46
N SER A 72 -1.81 -2.15 -15.21
CA SER A 72 -2.06 -0.75 -14.96
C SER A 72 -1.03 -0.01 -15.82
N ARG A 73 -1.50 0.78 -16.80
CA ARG A 73 -0.60 1.64 -17.57
C ARG A 73 0.11 2.64 -16.66
N LEU A 74 -0.42 2.84 -15.45
CA LEU A 74 0.13 3.73 -14.44
C LEU A 74 1.30 3.04 -13.71
N PRO A 75 2.45 3.71 -13.59
CA PRO A 75 3.61 3.19 -12.87
C PRO A 75 3.27 2.93 -11.39
N GLY A 76 3.87 1.87 -10.83
CA GLY A 76 3.74 1.54 -9.41
C GLY A 76 4.53 2.46 -8.47
N ILE A 77 5.24 3.47 -8.99
CA ILE A 77 6.08 4.38 -8.22
C ILE A 77 5.79 5.80 -8.69
N VAL A 78 5.49 6.70 -7.76
CA VAL A 78 5.01 8.06 -8.08
C VAL A 78 5.52 9.08 -7.06
N GLU A 79 5.79 10.31 -7.50
CA GLU A 79 6.07 11.43 -6.59
C GLU A 79 4.76 11.96 -6.02
N GLY A 80 4.71 12.13 -4.70
CA GLY A 80 3.52 12.60 -4.00
C GLY A 80 3.60 12.31 -2.51
N ARG A 81 2.92 13.14 -1.74
CA ARG A 81 2.84 13.10 -0.27
C ARG A 81 1.41 12.89 0.24
N SER A 82 0.46 12.75 -0.67
CA SER A 82 -0.93 12.41 -0.37
C SER A 82 -1.55 11.64 -1.55
N LEU A 83 -2.75 11.07 -1.35
CA LEU A 83 -3.46 10.41 -2.45
C LEU A 83 -3.88 11.42 -3.53
N GLU A 84 -4.25 12.63 -3.12
CA GLU A 84 -4.64 13.72 -4.00
C GLU A 84 -3.47 14.15 -4.89
N GLU A 85 -2.26 14.31 -4.32
CA GLU A 85 -1.05 14.59 -5.10
C GLU A 85 -0.74 13.45 -6.11
N VAL A 86 -0.97 12.19 -5.72
CA VAL A 86 -0.80 11.03 -6.61
C VAL A 86 -1.81 11.04 -7.76
N GLN A 87 -3.08 11.32 -7.46
CA GLN A 87 -4.13 11.40 -8.47
C GLN A 87 -3.88 12.56 -9.43
N ALA A 88 -3.52 13.73 -8.91
CA ALA A 88 -3.15 14.90 -9.70
C ALA A 88 -1.95 14.59 -10.61
N HIS A 89 -0.90 13.94 -10.10
CA HIS A 89 0.27 13.56 -10.89
C HIS A 89 -0.07 12.76 -12.14
N PHE A 90 -1.00 11.80 -12.03
CA PHE A 90 -1.43 10.99 -13.18
C PHE A 90 -2.40 11.73 -14.10
N ALA A 91 -3.31 12.54 -13.55
CA ALA A 91 -4.25 13.35 -14.32
C ALA A 91 -3.55 14.44 -15.15
N GLU A 92 -2.49 15.04 -14.61
CA GLU A 92 -1.72 16.12 -15.23
C GLU A 92 -0.59 15.62 -16.14
N SER A 93 -0.34 14.31 -16.19
CA SER A 93 0.67 13.74 -17.07
C SER A 93 0.36 14.01 -18.55
N PRO A 94 1.34 14.04 -19.47
CA PRO A 94 1.08 14.26 -20.90
C PRO A 94 0.13 13.26 -21.56
N LEU A 95 -0.05 12.09 -20.94
CA LEU A 95 -0.99 11.05 -21.38
C LEU A 95 -2.33 11.12 -20.62
N GLY A 96 -2.45 11.98 -19.61
CA GLY A 96 -3.66 12.34 -18.87
C GLY A 96 -4.55 11.16 -18.49
N ALA A 97 -4.32 10.56 -17.32
CA ALA A 97 -5.19 9.48 -16.85
C ALA A 97 -6.60 10.02 -16.59
N SER A 98 -7.60 9.40 -17.20
CA SER A 98 -9.01 9.66 -16.91
C SER A 98 -9.35 9.27 -15.47
N GLU A 99 -10.44 9.83 -14.92
CA GLU A 99 -10.93 9.46 -13.57
C GLU A 99 -11.16 7.94 -13.46
N ASP A 100 -11.63 7.33 -14.54
CA ASP A 100 -11.89 5.90 -14.62
C ASP A 100 -10.58 5.07 -14.62
N GLU A 101 -9.50 5.57 -15.21
CA GLU A 101 -8.16 4.95 -15.14
C GLU A 101 -7.51 5.12 -13.77
N LEU A 102 -7.70 6.26 -13.10
CA LEU A 102 -7.21 6.48 -11.73
C LEU A 102 -7.83 5.49 -10.73
N ARG A 103 -9.04 5.01 -10.99
CA ARG A 103 -9.68 3.95 -10.19
C ARG A 103 -9.00 2.59 -10.33
N GLY A 104 -8.10 2.43 -11.30
CA GLY A 104 -7.24 1.27 -11.48
C GLY A 104 -6.00 1.23 -10.55
N LEU A 105 -5.75 2.27 -9.74
CA LEU A 105 -4.56 2.35 -8.88
C LEU A 105 -4.48 1.25 -7.80
N GLY A 106 -5.60 0.68 -7.39
CA GLY A 106 -5.64 -0.40 -6.40
C GLY A 106 -5.24 0.08 -5.00
N VAL A 107 -4.06 -0.31 -4.51
CA VAL A 107 -3.52 0.13 -3.21
C VAL A 107 -2.50 1.23 -3.43
N VAL A 108 -2.63 2.35 -2.72
CA VAL A 108 -1.66 3.46 -2.73
C VAL A 108 -1.05 3.61 -1.34
N LEU A 109 0.26 3.42 -1.22
CA LEU A 109 1.04 3.64 0.00
C LEU A 109 1.79 4.97 -0.13
N VAL A 110 1.63 5.88 0.83
CA VAL A 110 2.36 7.15 0.88
C VAL A 110 3.53 7.01 1.85
N LEU A 111 4.76 7.00 1.33
CA LEU A 111 5.98 6.82 2.11
C LEU A 111 6.68 8.16 2.37
N GLU A 112 6.84 8.48 3.65
CA GLU A 112 7.59 9.63 4.12
C GLU A 112 8.94 9.21 4.71
N VAL A 113 9.93 10.12 4.66
CA VAL A 113 11.21 9.98 5.35
C VAL A 113 11.41 11.16 6.28
N ALA A 114 11.45 10.89 7.59
CA ALA A 114 11.75 11.89 8.60
C ALA A 114 13.21 12.37 8.48
N ALA A 115 13.51 13.53 9.07
CA ALA A 115 14.87 14.08 9.10
C ALA A 115 15.91 13.13 9.74
N THR A 116 15.46 12.23 10.62
CA THR A 116 16.29 11.18 11.25
C THR A 116 16.64 10.03 10.29
N GLY A 117 16.09 10.02 9.08
CA GLY A 117 16.20 8.93 8.12
C GLY A 117 15.23 7.77 8.37
N ARG A 118 14.40 7.84 9.42
CA ARG A 118 13.28 6.91 9.63
C ARG A 118 12.26 7.07 8.51
N ARG A 119 11.68 5.95 8.08
CA ARG A 119 10.70 5.91 7.00
C ARG A 119 9.39 5.41 7.56
N HIS A 120 8.29 6.03 7.21
CA HIS A 120 6.95 5.57 7.60
C HIS A 120 6.01 5.66 6.41
N VAL A 121 5.19 4.63 6.20
CA VAL A 121 3.98 4.77 5.42
C VAL A 121 3.04 5.66 6.24
N VAL A 122 2.81 6.88 5.80
CA VAL A 122 1.97 7.83 6.56
C VAL A 122 0.48 7.62 6.32
N ALA A 123 0.14 7.10 5.14
CA ALA A 123 -1.22 6.69 4.80
C ALA A 123 -1.19 5.55 3.77
N ALA A 124 -2.11 4.62 3.91
CA ALA A 124 -2.38 3.56 2.95
C ALA A 124 -3.84 3.62 2.52
N HIS A 125 -4.07 3.70 1.21
CA HIS A 125 -5.41 3.84 0.64
C HIS A 125 -5.75 2.64 -0.25
N TYR A 126 -7.02 2.26 -0.24
CA TYR A 126 -7.63 1.40 -1.23
C TYR A 126 -8.49 2.25 -2.17
N VAL A 127 -8.05 2.38 -3.42
CA VAL A 127 -8.77 3.05 -4.49
C VAL A 127 -9.77 2.07 -5.08
N ARG A 128 -11.06 2.37 -4.86
CA ARG A 128 -12.16 1.51 -5.29
C ARG A 128 -12.28 1.48 -6.81
N PRO A 129 -12.37 0.29 -7.43
CA PRO A 129 -12.59 0.19 -8.86
C PRO A 129 -13.97 0.73 -9.23
N ILE A 130 -14.21 0.89 -10.53
CA ILE A 130 -15.55 1.17 -11.04
C ILE A 130 -16.42 -0.06 -10.82
N GLU A 131 -17.55 0.13 -10.15
CA GLU A 131 -18.56 -0.88 -9.97
C GLU A 131 -19.83 -0.49 -10.72
N ARG A 132 -20.67 -1.48 -11.01
CA ARG A 132 -22.04 -1.24 -11.46
C ARG A 132 -22.99 -1.75 -10.39
N ASP A 133 -24.00 -0.96 -10.05
CA ASP A 133 -25.05 -1.43 -9.15
C ASP A 133 -25.94 -2.47 -9.84
N GLY A 134 -26.92 -3.02 -9.10
CA GLY A 134 -27.85 -4.02 -9.63
C GLY A 134 -28.74 -3.52 -10.79
N GLN A 135 -28.76 -2.21 -11.05
CA GLN A 135 -29.45 -1.59 -12.18
C GLN A 135 -28.49 -1.22 -13.34
N GLY A 136 -27.19 -1.52 -13.19
CA GLY A 136 -26.17 -1.28 -14.20
C GLY A 136 -25.54 0.11 -14.16
N HIS A 137 -25.90 0.98 -13.21
CA HIS A 137 -25.32 2.32 -13.11
C HIS A 137 -23.91 2.28 -12.55
N VAL A 138 -23.02 3.07 -13.16
CA VAL A 138 -21.62 3.21 -12.72
C VAL A 138 -21.56 3.90 -11.36
N GLN A 139 -20.97 3.22 -10.39
CA GLN A 139 -20.75 3.71 -9.03
C GLN A 139 -19.29 4.13 -8.85
N ARG A 140 -19.11 5.38 -8.40
CA ARG A 140 -17.82 6.06 -8.23
C ARG A 140 -17.54 6.33 -6.76
N ARG A 141 -17.40 5.26 -5.98
CA ARG A 141 -17.17 5.37 -4.53
C ARG A 141 -15.82 6.03 -4.24
N PRO A 142 -15.69 6.85 -3.18
CA PRO A 142 -14.41 7.47 -2.82
C PRO A 142 -13.39 6.39 -2.41
N PRO A 143 -12.08 6.68 -2.44
CA PRO A 143 -11.07 5.81 -1.84
C PRO A 143 -11.35 5.54 -0.35
N ALA A 144 -10.90 4.39 0.16
CA ALA A 144 -10.92 4.07 1.58
C ALA A 144 -9.52 4.15 2.18
N LEU A 145 -9.43 4.53 3.44
CA LEU A 145 -8.21 4.43 4.22
C LEU A 145 -8.08 2.98 4.73
N LEU A 146 -6.91 2.37 4.53
CA LEU A 146 -6.55 1.07 5.08
C LEU A 146 -5.84 1.22 6.42
N ALA A 147 -4.89 2.17 6.48
CA ALA A 147 -4.15 2.50 7.68
C ALA A 147 -3.60 3.92 7.58
N ALA A 148 -3.35 4.54 8.72
CA ALA A 148 -2.60 5.79 8.82
C ALA A 148 -1.61 5.74 9.98
N TRP A 149 -0.48 6.43 9.82
CA TRP A 149 0.49 6.59 10.89
C TRP A 149 0.04 7.67 11.86
N ASP A 150 -0.03 7.33 13.14
CA ASP A 150 -0.22 8.27 14.24
C ASP A 150 1.13 8.56 14.90
N ALA A 151 1.69 9.73 14.61
CA ALA A 151 2.95 10.18 15.16
C ALA A 151 2.91 10.41 16.69
N ALA A 152 1.74 10.69 17.27
CA ALA A 152 1.61 10.89 18.71
C ALA A 152 1.66 9.55 19.48
N ARG A 153 1.17 8.47 18.86
CA ARG A 153 1.16 7.13 19.43
C ARG A 153 2.33 6.25 18.98
N ASP A 154 3.12 6.72 18.01
CA ASP A 154 4.17 5.92 17.35
C ASP A 154 3.61 4.58 16.85
N ALA A 155 2.41 4.62 16.28
CA ALA A 155 1.62 3.44 15.93
C ALA A 155 0.78 3.67 14.67
N PHE A 156 0.34 2.57 14.06
CA PHE A 156 -0.61 2.60 12.95
C PHE A 156 -2.04 2.45 13.48
N ASP A 157 -2.91 3.35 13.05
CA ASP A 157 -4.35 3.15 13.16
C ASP A 157 -4.81 2.24 12.01
N ASP A 158 -5.55 1.19 12.35
CA ASP A 158 -6.13 0.26 11.38
C ASP A 158 -7.56 0.67 11.02
N TYR A 159 -7.80 0.88 9.73
CA TYR A 159 -9.11 1.22 9.16
C TYR A 159 -9.63 0.16 8.19
N ALA A 160 -8.82 -0.86 7.85
CA ALA A 160 -9.20 -1.90 6.90
C ALA A 160 -10.40 -2.73 7.39
N TRP A 161 -10.59 -2.85 8.71
CA TRP A 161 -11.75 -3.53 9.32
C TRP A 161 -13.10 -2.97 8.82
N GLY A 162 -13.17 -1.67 8.52
CA GLY A 162 -14.41 -1.01 8.08
C GLY A 162 -14.84 -1.39 6.66
N ILE A 163 -13.96 -2.06 5.90
CA ILE A 163 -14.19 -2.42 4.49
C ILE A 163 -13.81 -3.86 4.16
N VAL A 164 -13.74 -4.75 5.16
CA VAL A 164 -13.33 -6.16 4.98
C VAL A 164 -14.16 -6.86 3.91
N THR A 165 -15.47 -6.68 3.90
CA THR A 165 -16.36 -7.32 2.91
C THR A 165 -15.97 -6.95 1.48
N GLU A 166 -15.61 -5.69 1.26
CA GLU A 166 -15.16 -5.18 -0.04
C GLU A 166 -13.78 -5.72 -0.42
N LEU A 167 -12.83 -5.70 0.52
CA LEU A 167 -11.48 -6.21 0.28
C LEU A 167 -11.49 -7.72 -0.02
N ALA A 168 -12.31 -8.48 0.71
CA ALA A 168 -12.50 -9.91 0.50
C ALA A 168 -13.10 -10.21 -0.87
N ALA A 169 -14.18 -9.52 -1.23
CA ALA A 169 -14.80 -9.64 -2.55
C ALA A 169 -13.81 -9.31 -3.68
N ARG A 170 -12.96 -8.28 -3.50
CA ARG A 170 -11.98 -7.87 -4.51
C ARG A 170 -10.98 -8.96 -4.88
N VAL A 171 -10.64 -9.84 -3.94
CA VAL A 171 -9.70 -10.94 -4.11
C VAL A 171 -10.39 -12.31 -4.17
N GLY A 172 -11.72 -12.33 -4.34
CA GLY A 172 -12.50 -13.55 -4.51
C GLY A 172 -12.53 -14.44 -3.25
N ARG A 173 -12.56 -13.84 -2.07
CA ARG A 173 -12.61 -14.55 -0.77
C ARG A 173 -13.87 -14.18 0.02
N GLU A 174 -14.27 -15.07 0.91
CA GLU A 174 -15.27 -14.77 1.93
C GLU A 174 -14.70 -13.84 3.02
N PRO A 175 -15.48 -12.92 3.61
CA PRO A 175 -14.98 -11.97 4.62
C PRO A 175 -14.30 -12.64 5.81
N ALA A 176 -14.90 -13.70 6.36
CA ALA A 176 -14.33 -14.43 7.50
C ALA A 176 -13.06 -15.22 7.13
N GLU A 177 -12.90 -15.61 5.85
CA GLU A 177 -11.67 -16.21 5.37
C GLU A 177 -10.57 -15.16 5.21
N PHE A 178 -10.91 -14.00 4.63
CA PHE A 178 -10.01 -12.88 4.47
C PHE A 178 -9.42 -12.43 5.81
N ASP A 179 -10.25 -12.26 6.85
CA ASP A 179 -9.77 -11.87 8.17
C ASP A 179 -8.87 -12.94 8.81
N ARG A 180 -9.23 -14.22 8.70
CA ARG A 180 -8.36 -15.31 9.19
C ARG A 180 -7.01 -15.34 8.49
N GLU A 181 -7.01 -15.14 7.17
CA GLU A 181 -5.80 -15.08 6.35
C GLU A 181 -4.94 -13.86 6.70
N ARG A 182 -5.58 -12.69 6.89
CA ARG A 182 -4.94 -11.45 7.34
C ARG A 182 -4.27 -11.64 8.69
N THR A 183 -4.99 -12.15 9.68
CA THR A 183 -4.43 -12.42 11.02
C THR A 183 -3.27 -13.41 10.94
N ARG A 184 -3.43 -14.53 10.22
CA ARG A 184 -2.36 -15.53 10.09
C ARG A 184 -1.08 -14.94 9.48
N ARG A 185 -1.21 -14.15 8.41
CA ARG A 185 -0.09 -13.48 7.75
C ARG A 185 0.55 -12.43 8.66
N ALA A 186 -0.24 -11.62 9.34
CA ALA A 186 0.27 -10.62 10.27
C ALA A 186 1.06 -11.27 11.41
N THR A 187 0.52 -12.33 12.02
CA THR A 187 1.22 -13.10 13.06
C THR A 187 2.50 -13.74 12.51
N HIS A 188 2.47 -14.29 11.30
CA HIS A 188 3.65 -14.87 10.67
C HIS A 188 4.75 -13.82 10.45
N LEU A 189 4.41 -12.67 9.86
CA LEU A 189 5.35 -11.57 9.63
C LEU A 189 5.93 -11.02 10.94
N ALA A 190 5.08 -10.83 11.96
CA ALA A 190 5.53 -10.40 13.29
C ALA A 190 6.49 -11.42 13.93
N GLY A 191 6.21 -12.72 13.77
CA GLY A 191 7.10 -13.80 14.20
C GLY A 191 8.46 -13.74 13.51
N LEU A 192 8.50 -13.50 12.19
CA LEU A 192 9.76 -13.33 11.46
C LEU A 192 10.56 -12.12 11.95
N VAL A 193 9.90 -10.99 12.25
CA VAL A 193 10.56 -9.82 12.84
C VAL A 193 11.18 -10.16 14.19
N ALA A 194 10.48 -10.90 15.04
CA ALA A 194 10.98 -11.31 16.35
C ALA A 194 12.24 -12.19 16.26
N THR A 195 12.45 -12.91 15.16
CA THR A 195 13.66 -13.74 14.93
C THR A 195 14.88 -12.97 14.43
N LEU A 196 14.74 -11.69 14.07
CA LEU A 196 15.87 -10.84 13.64
C LEU A 196 16.70 -10.29 14.82
N HIS A 197 16.27 -10.55 16.06
CA HIS A 197 16.91 -10.15 17.31
C HIS A 197 17.38 -11.39 18.08
#